data_AF-A0A429ZK42-F1
#
_entry.id   AF-A0A429ZK42-F1
#
_cell.length_a   1.000
_cell.length_b   1.000
_cell.length_c   1.000
_cell.angle_alpha   90.00
_cell.angle_beta   90.00
_cell.angle_gamma   90.00
#
_symmetry.space_group_name_H-M   'P 1'
#
loop_
_entity.id
_entity.type
_entity.pdbx_description
1 polymer ?
#
loop_
_entity_poly.entity_id
_entity_poly.type
_entity_poly.pdbx_seq_one_letter_code
_entity_poly.pdbx_strand_id
1 'polypeptide(L)'
;MLLATTFFLLGLYCLFIAPKYKSVIGFRGILYLLNRSNSWATTNRLFGIELIIFSSLLFFTQNTKLFVLLIVFSLLTTDLLSYLYSQQKKKSFSKFI
;
A
#
# COMPACT_ATOMS: atom_id res chain seq x y z
N MET A 1 -18.77 -8.36 9.66
CA MET A 1 -18.63 -9.07 8.36
C MET A 1 -18.63 -8.12 7.17
N LEU A 2 -19.65 -7.26 6.99
CA LEU A 2 -19.70 -6.28 5.89
C LEU A 2 -18.42 -5.43 5.79
N LEU A 3 -17.92 -4.92 6.92
CA LEU A 3 -16.70 -4.12 6.99
C LEU A 3 -15.48 -4.87 6.45
N ALA A 4 -15.29 -6.13 6.84
CA ALA A 4 -14.18 -6.95 6.36
C ALA A 4 -14.27 -7.17 4.85
N THR A 5 -15.46 -7.49 4.33
CA THR A 5 -15.66 -7.68 2.88
C THR A 5 -15.44 -6.39 2.08
N THR A 6 -15.85 -5.22 2.60
CA THR A 6 -15.60 -3.95 1.92
C THR A 6 -14.12 -3.62 1.85
N PHE A 7 -13.37 -3.85 2.94
CA PHE A 7 -11.92 -3.60 2.94
C PHE A 7 -11.15 -4.64 2.10
N PHE A 8 -11.63 -5.87 2.03
CA PHE A 8 -11.04 -6.89 1.15
C PHE A 8 -11.15 -6.48 -0.33
N LEU A 9 -12.34 -6.04 -0.76
CA LEU A 9 -12.56 -5.53 -2.12
C LEU A 9 -11.73 -4.27 -2.40
N LEU A 10 -11.60 -3.37 -1.42
CA LEU A 10 -10.72 -2.22 -1.52
C LEU A 10 -9.26 -2.64 -1.69
N GLY A 11 -8.84 -3.71 -1.04
CA GLY A 11 -7.49 -4.26 -1.15
C GLY A 11 -7.20 -4.80 -2.55
N LEU A 12 -8.15 -5.53 -3.14
CA LEU A 12 -8.08 -5.97 -4.53
C LEU A 12 -8.03 -4.80 -5.51
N TYR A 13 -8.83 -3.76 -5.27
CA TYR A 13 -8.76 -2.52 -6.05
C TYR A 13 -7.37 -1.89 -5.96
N CYS A 14 -6.82 -1.72 -4.75
CA CYS A 14 -5.48 -1.18 -4.53
C CYS A 14 -4.37 -2.02 -5.18
N LEU A 15 -4.54 -3.34 -5.23
CA LEU A 15 -3.56 -4.26 -5.81
C LEU A 15 -3.53 -4.23 -7.34
N PHE A 16 -4.70 -4.25 -7.98
CA PHE A 16 -4.81 -4.50 -9.43
C PHE A 16 -5.19 -3.27 -10.25
N ILE A 17 -6.11 -2.46 -9.72
CA ILE A 17 -6.75 -1.36 -10.45
C ILE A 17 -6.01 -0.07 -10.15
N ALA A 18 -5.83 0.26 -8.87
CA ALA A 18 -5.18 1.49 -8.44
C ALA A 18 -3.85 1.72 -9.16
N PRO A 19 -2.89 0.78 -9.27
CA PRO A 19 -1.57 1.00 -9.91
C PRO A 19 -1.63 1.31 -11.41
N LYS A 20 -2.78 1.19 -12.06
CA LYS A 20 -2.98 1.56 -13.47
C LYS A 20 -3.46 3.00 -13.63
N TYR A 21 -4.14 3.55 -12.62
CA TYR A 21 -4.76 4.88 -12.65
C TYR A 21 -4.00 5.86 -11.77
N LYS A 22 -2.87 6.35 -12.30
CA LYS A 22 -1.86 7.18 -11.61
C LYS A 22 -2.42 8.41 -10.88
N SER A 23 -3.63 8.88 -11.22
CA SER A 23 -4.21 10.12 -10.74
C SER A 23 -5.51 9.99 -9.94
N VAL A 24 -6.15 8.81 -9.90
CA VAL A 24 -7.58 8.77 -9.55
C VAL A 24 -7.81 8.49 -8.07
N ILE A 25 -7.20 7.45 -7.49
CA ILE A 25 -7.35 7.11 -6.06
C ILE A 25 -6.12 6.31 -5.61
N GLY A 26 -5.25 6.90 -4.78
CA GLY A 26 -4.14 6.20 -4.15
C GLY A 26 -3.89 6.79 -2.77
N PHE A 27 -3.70 5.93 -1.76
CA PHE A 27 -3.40 6.37 -0.39
C PHE A 27 -2.16 7.26 -0.43
N ARG A 28 -2.37 8.51 -0.01
CA ARG A 28 -1.43 9.62 -0.14
C ARG A 28 -0.24 9.38 0.78
N GLY A 29 0.90 9.07 0.19
CA GLY A 29 2.17 8.96 0.91
C GLY A 29 3.10 10.15 0.69
N ILE A 30 4.02 10.37 1.63
CA ILE A 30 5.07 11.42 1.59
C ILE A 30 5.89 11.36 0.29
N LEU A 31 5.98 10.19 -0.33
CA LEU A 31 6.67 9.95 -1.59
C LEU A 31 6.11 10.70 -2.81
N TYR A 32 4.81 11.00 -2.80
CA TYR A 32 4.20 11.78 -3.86
C TYR A 32 4.63 13.25 -3.79
N LEU A 33 4.82 13.82 -2.59
CA LEU A 33 5.41 15.15 -2.39
C LEU A 33 6.83 15.24 -2.96
N LEU A 34 7.55 14.11 -2.99
CA LEU A 34 8.90 14.00 -3.55
C LEU A 34 8.91 13.69 -5.05
N ASN A 35 7.76 13.77 -5.73
CA ASN A 35 7.60 13.58 -7.18
C ASN A 35 8.18 12.25 -7.72
N ARG A 36 8.28 11.22 -6.88
CA ARG A 36 8.79 9.90 -7.27
C ARG A 36 7.69 9.07 -7.91
N SER A 37 7.35 9.40 -9.15
CA SER A 37 6.22 8.81 -9.88
C SER A 37 6.26 7.27 -10.05
N ASN A 38 7.44 6.65 -9.91
CA ASN A 38 7.64 5.19 -9.97
C ASN A 38 7.34 4.46 -8.65
N SER A 39 7.33 5.14 -7.51
CA SER A 39 7.10 4.50 -6.20
C SER A 39 5.62 4.23 -5.93
N TRP A 40 4.74 4.99 -6.60
CA TRP A 40 3.30 4.93 -6.39
C TRP A 40 2.66 3.56 -6.73
N ALA A 41 3.05 2.95 -7.85
CA ALA A 41 2.52 1.64 -8.23
C ALA A 41 2.91 0.56 -7.22
N THR A 42 4.12 0.65 -6.68
CA THR A 42 4.62 -0.25 -5.64
C THR A 42 3.91 -0.03 -4.31
N THR A 43 3.72 1.23 -3.89
CA THR A 43 3.00 1.56 -2.65
C THR A 43 1.58 0.98 -2.67
N ASN A 44 0.82 1.20 -3.75
CA ASN A 44 -0.56 0.70 -3.83
C ASN A 44 -0.64 -0.83 -3.85
N ARG A 45 0.33 -1.52 -4.49
CA ARG A 45 0.39 -2.99 -4.47
C ARG A 45 0.68 -3.51 -3.07
N LEU A 46 1.68 -2.95 -2.38
CA LEU A 46 2.03 -3.36 -1.02
C LEU A 46 0.86 -3.10 -0.06
N PHE A 47 0.30 -1.89 -0.11
CA PHE A 47 -0.86 -1.53 0.71
C PHE A 47 -2.08 -2.42 0.40
N GLY A 48 -2.33 -2.73 -0.87
CA GLY A 48 -3.41 -3.63 -1.27
C GLY A 48 -3.26 -5.04 -0.69
N ILE A 49 -2.04 -5.60 -0.69
CA ILE A 49 -1.75 -6.91 -0.07
C ILE A 49 -1.99 -6.86 1.43
N GLU A 50 -1.48 -5.84 2.12
CA GLU A 50 -1.66 -5.67 3.56
C GLU A 50 -3.15 -5.54 3.92
N LEU A 51 -3.91 -4.78 3.14
CA LEU A 51 -5.35 -4.60 3.33
C LEU A 51 -6.14 -5.92 3.15
N ILE A 52 -5.76 -6.76 2.19
CA ILE A 52 -6.34 -8.10 1.99
C ILE A 52 -6.07 -8.99 3.20
N ILE A 53 -4.85 -8.96 3.74
CA ILE A 53 -4.47 -9.76 4.92
C ILE A 53 -5.25 -9.27 6.15
N PHE A 54 -5.29 -7.96 6.40
CA PHE A 54 -5.97 -7.41 7.57
C PHE A 54 -7.48 -7.57 7.53
N SER A 55 -8.09 -7.43 6.34
CA SER A 55 -9.52 -7.67 6.17
C SER A 55 -9.88 -9.14 6.38
N SER A 56 -9.03 -10.07 5.93
CA SER A 56 -9.17 -11.49 6.24
C SER A 56 -9.05 -11.75 7.74
N LEU A 57 -8.06 -11.14 8.41
CA LEU A 57 -7.89 -11.22 9.86
C LEU A 57 -9.13 -10.66 10.61
N LEU A 58 -9.65 -9.52 10.18
CA LEU A 58 -10.86 -8.90 10.74
C LEU A 58 -12.09 -9.80 10.56
N PHE A 59 -12.17 -10.53 9.44
CA PHE A 59 -13.28 -11.46 9.19
C PHE A 59 -13.31 -12.59 10.24
N PHE A 60 -12.17 -13.16 10.58
CA PHE A 60 -12.07 -14.26 11.56
C PHE A 60 -12.10 -13.77 13.01
N THR A 61 -11.34 -12.72 13.33
CA THR A 61 -11.16 -12.27 14.72
C THR A 61 -12.25 -11.29 15.19
N GLN A 62 -12.91 -10.61 14.25
CA GLN A 62 -13.85 -9.50 14.51
C GLN A 62 -13.27 -8.36 15.36
N ASN A 63 -11.95 -8.32 15.56
CA ASN A 63 -11.31 -7.34 16.41
C ASN A 63 -11.02 -6.04 15.64
N THR A 64 -11.95 -5.10 15.72
CA THR A 64 -11.87 -3.82 15.02
C THR A 64 -10.74 -2.92 15.53
N LYS A 65 -10.40 -2.99 16.83
CA LYS A 65 -9.30 -2.21 17.41
C LYS A 65 -7.95 -2.62 16.82
N LEU A 66 -7.71 -3.92 16.74
CA LEU A 66 -6.50 -4.47 16.13
C LEU A 66 -6.43 -4.09 14.64
N PHE A 67 -7.55 -4.20 13.92
CA PHE A 67 -7.62 -3.83 12.50
C PHE A 67 -7.26 -2.37 12.24
N VAL A 68 -7.81 -1.44 13.03
CA VAL A 68 -7.48 0.00 12.91
C VAL A 68 -5.99 0.23 13.16
N LEU A 69 -5.42 -0.41 14.18
CA LEU A 69 -4.00 -0.28 14.51
C LEU A 69 -3.11 -0.81 13.38
N LEU A 70 -3.48 -1.94 12.77
CA LEU A 70 -2.78 -2.50 11.61
C LEU A 70 -2.85 -1.58 10.38
N ILE A 71 -3.99 -0.94 10.11
CA ILE A 71 -4.10 0.03 9.01
C ILE A 71 -3.17 1.22 9.24
N VAL A 72 -3.17 1.80 10.45
CA VAL A 72 -2.32 2.96 10.76
C VAL A 72 -0.85 2.60 10.60
N PHE A 73 -0.45 1.43 11.10
CA PHE A 73 0.93 0.95 10.97
C PHE A 73 1.32 0.71 9.50
N SER A 74 0.43 0.09 8.73
CA SER A 74 0.60 -0.18 7.30
C SER A 74 0.82 1.09 6.48
N LEU A 75 0.09 2.17 6.78
CA LEU A 75 0.30 3.45 6.10
C LEU A 75 1.72 4.00 6.31
N LEU A 76 2.26 3.85 7.52
CA LEU A 76 3.62 4.29 7.84
C LEU A 76 4.68 3.38 7.19
N THR A 77 4.48 2.06 7.23
CA THR A 77 5.47 1.10 6.70
C THR A 77 5.50 1.08 5.18
N THR A 78 4.35 1.17 4.51
CA THR A 78 4.29 1.14 3.03
C THR A 78 4.98 2.33 2.39
N ASP A 79 4.90 3.50 3.03
CA ASP A 79 5.65 4.69 2.62
C ASP A 79 7.16 4.52 2.78
N LEU A 80 7.60 4.00 3.93
CA LEU A 80 9.02 3.75 4.18
C LEU A 80 9.59 2.69 3.21
N LEU A 81 8.88 1.58 3.04
CA LEU A 81 9.29 0.48 2.16
C LEU A 81 9.37 0.93 0.69
N SER A 82 8.39 1.69 0.24
CA SER A 82 8.37 2.21 -1.12
C SER A 82 9.50 3.22 -1.38
N TYR A 83 9.87 4.01 -0.36
CA TYR A 83 11.03 4.91 -0.42
C TYR A 83 12.34 4.13 -0.54
N LEU A 84 12.55 3.14 0.34
CA LEU A 84 13.74 2.29 0.33
C LEU A 84 13.89 1.55 -1.01
N TYR A 85 12.80 0.98 -1.52
CA TYR A 85 12.77 0.31 -2.81
C TYR A 85 13.16 1.26 -3.96
N SER A 86 12.64 2.49 -3.92
CA SER A 86 12.98 3.51 -4.92
C SER A 86 14.46 3.93 -4.87
N GLN A 87 15.07 4.00 -3.68
CA GLN A 87 16.49 4.31 -3.52
C GLN A 87 17.41 3.16 -3.99
N GLN A 88 17.03 1.90 -3.72
CA GLN A 88 17.78 0.73 -4.20
C GLN A 88 17.84 0.70 -5.74
N LYS A 89 16.71 0.96 -6.40
CA LYS A 89 16.66 0.98 -7.87
C LYS A 89 17.57 2.06 -8.47
N LYS A 90 17.69 3.23 -7.81
CA LYS A 90 18.58 4.31 -8.24
C LYS A 90 20.07 3.95 -8.07
N LYS A 91 20.45 3.31 -6.96
CA LYS A 91 21.83 2.81 -6.72
C LYS A 91 22.23 1.67 -7.65
N SER A 92 21.30 0.79 -8.01
CA SER A 92 21.55 -0.28 -8.99
C SER A 92 21.83 0.31 -10.37
N PHE A 93 21.09 1.34 -10.80
CA PHE A 93 21.31 1.97 -12.09
C PHE A 93 22.65 2.73 -12.17
N SER A 94 23.10 3.36 -11.08
CA SER A 94 24.40 4.06 -11.05
C SER A 94 25.62 3.14 -11.01
N LYS A 95 25.45 1.83 -10.83
CA LYS A 95 26.54 0.85 -10.94
C LYS A 95 26.70 0.30 -12.36
N PHE A 96 25.75 0.59 -13.25
CA PHE A 96 25.73 0.14 -14.64
C PHE A 96 26.16 1.24 -15.63
N ILE A 97 26.40 2.46 -15.16
CA ILE A 97 27.02 3.58 -15.89
C ILE A 97 28.44 3.73 -15.35
#